data_AF-A0A0J6KFE1-F1
#
_entry.id   AF-A0A0J6KFE1-F1
#
_cell.length_a   1.000
_cell.length_b   1.000
_cell.length_c   1.000
_cell.angle_alpha   90.00
_cell.angle_beta   90.00
_cell.angle_gamma   90.00
#
_symmetry.space_group_name_H-M   'P 1'
#
loop_
_entity.id
_entity.type
_entity.pdbx_description
1 polymer ?
#
loop_
_entity_poly.entity_id
_entity_poly.type
_entity_poly.pdbx_seq_one_letter_code
_entity_poly.pdbx_strand_id
1 'polypeptide(L)'
;MILLTLLWQFSMLSLVAVGGANVLIPELQRLVVEQGWMNAREFAALFAIAQAAPGPNVLVVCLIGWHVAGVSGAVVSMLGICGPSSILSFYVARWWQRYRQAPLTLAIQRGLAPLTIGLVAASALLLSQAANASVGAWLLCGAVALAAWRTALNPLWLLLAGALLGGLGLL
;
A
#
# COMPACT_ATOMS: atom_id res chain seq x y z
N MET A 1 -12.25 27.50 11.44
CA MET A 1 -11.23 27.63 10.38
C MET A 1 -10.40 26.36 10.22
N ILE A 2 -9.92 25.75 11.31
CA ILE A 2 -9.13 24.49 11.30
C ILE A 2 -9.81 23.33 10.53
N LEU A 3 -11.12 23.11 10.71
CA LEU A 3 -11.84 22.04 9.99
C LEU A 3 -11.80 22.22 8.46
N LEU A 4 -11.89 23.46 7.97
CA LEU A 4 -11.83 23.74 6.53
C LEU A 4 -10.42 23.48 5.99
N THR A 5 -9.39 23.82 6.77
CA THR A 5 -7.99 23.53 6.45
C THR A 5 -7.74 22.02 6.36
N LEU A 6 -8.25 21.25 7.34
CA LEU A 6 -8.18 19.79 7.32
C LEU A 6 -8.84 19.24 6.05
N LEU A 7 -10.09 19.67 5.77
CA LEU A 7 -10.82 19.22 4.58
C LEU A 7 -10.02 19.50 3.31
N TRP A 8 -9.53 20.72 3.14
CA TRP A 8 -8.81 21.15 1.93
C TRP A 8 -7.51 20.37 1.75
N GLN A 9 -6.69 20.27 2.79
CA GLN A 9 -5.39 19.61 2.73
C GLN A 9 -5.53 18.11 2.49
N PHE A 10 -6.41 17.42 3.22
CA PHE A 10 -6.64 15.99 3.00
C PHE A 10 -7.29 15.71 1.65
N SER A 11 -8.11 16.63 1.12
CA SER A 11 -8.66 16.51 -0.24
C SER A 11 -7.58 16.62 -1.32
N MET A 12 -6.62 17.54 -1.16
CA MET A 12 -5.49 17.64 -2.09
C MET A 12 -4.60 16.40 -2.00
N LEU A 13 -4.28 15.95 -0.78
CA LEU A 13 -3.49 14.73 -0.58
C LEU A 13 -4.18 13.50 -1.18
N SER A 14 -5.50 13.40 -1.08
CA SER A 14 -6.29 12.32 -1.68
C SER A 14 -6.12 12.23 -3.20
N LEU A 15 -6.07 13.36 -3.89
CA LEU A 15 -5.88 13.42 -5.34
C LEU A 15 -4.46 13.06 -5.78
N VAL A 16 -3.47 13.29 -4.90
CA VAL A 16 -2.04 13.01 -5.15
C VAL A 16 -1.64 11.59 -4.71
N ALA A 17 -2.53 10.86 -4.04
CA ALA A 17 -2.32 9.52 -3.47
C ALA A 17 -2.18 8.40 -4.52
N VAL A 18 -1.22 8.51 -5.44
CA VAL A 18 -0.93 7.50 -6.45
C VAL A 18 -0.09 6.40 -5.81
N GLY A 19 -0.70 5.24 -5.54
CA GLY A 19 -0.03 4.09 -4.90
C GLY A 19 -0.52 3.75 -3.49
N GLY A 20 -1.56 4.43 -2.99
CA GLY A 20 -2.23 4.09 -1.73
C GLY A 20 -1.74 4.88 -0.51
N ALA A 21 -2.35 4.62 0.65
CA ALA A 21 -2.16 5.42 1.87
C ALA A 21 -0.71 5.46 2.39
N ASN A 22 0.09 4.42 2.11
CA ASN A 22 1.47 4.31 2.60
C ASN A 22 2.41 5.34 1.93
N VAL A 23 2.12 5.72 0.68
CA VAL A 23 2.91 6.73 -0.06
C VAL A 23 2.72 8.12 0.55
N LEU A 24 1.58 8.36 1.20
CA LEU A 24 1.27 9.64 1.82
C LEU A 24 1.91 9.84 3.20
N ILE A 25 2.41 8.79 3.85
CA ILE A 25 2.90 8.87 5.25
C ILE A 25 3.98 9.96 5.44
N PRO A 26 5.02 10.05 4.60
CA PRO A 26 6.05 11.08 4.77
C PRO A 26 5.49 12.50 4.62
N GLU A 27 4.56 12.68 3.67
CA GLU A 27 3.94 13.96 3.40
C GLU A 27 2.94 14.35 4.49
N LEU A 28 2.20 13.38 5.03
CA LEU A 28 1.34 13.58 6.19
C LEU A 28 2.14 14.03 7.40
N GLN A 29 3.27 13.37 7.68
CA GLN A 29 4.16 13.76 8.78
C GLN A 29 4.67 15.19 8.59
N ARG A 30 5.14 15.52 7.38
CA ARG A 30 5.61 16.87 7.05
C ARG A 30 4.51 17.90 7.29
N LEU A 31 3.32 17.65 6.76
CA LEU A 31 2.18 18.56 6.86
C LEU A 31 1.75 18.81 8.30
N VAL A 32 1.60 17.76 9.12
CA VAL A 32 1.13 17.93 10.51
C VAL A 32 2.17 18.64 11.39
N VAL A 33 3.46 18.46 11.09
CA VAL A 33 4.56 19.14 11.79
C VAL A 33 4.68 20.60 11.35
N GLU A 34 4.61 20.89 10.04
CA GLU A 34 4.66 22.26 9.51
C GLU A 34 3.45 23.09 9.94
N GLN A 35 2.26 22.49 10.04
CA GLN A 35 1.06 23.15 10.54
C GLN A 35 1.07 23.31 12.08
N GLY A 36 2.06 22.74 12.77
CA GLY A 36 2.16 22.80 14.24
C GLY A 36 1.05 22.05 14.96
N TRP A 37 0.39 21.09 14.29
CA TRP A 37 -0.70 20.31 14.85
C TRP A 37 -0.22 19.23 15.82
N MET A 38 0.97 18.68 15.56
CA MET A 38 1.63 17.69 16.39
C MET A 38 3.12 17.59 16.06
N ASN A 39 3.91 17.15 17.01
CA ASN A 39 5.33 16.86 16.81
C ASN A 39 5.53 15.49 16.17
N ALA A 40 6.72 15.26 15.60
CA ALA A 40 7.05 13.97 14.95
C ALA A 40 6.87 12.74 15.87
N ARG A 41 7.09 12.90 17.18
CA ARG A 41 6.88 11.83 18.17
C ARG A 41 5.40 11.49 18.35
N GLU A 42 4.53 12.49 18.40
CA GLU A 42 3.08 12.30 18.55
C GLU A 42 2.49 11.67 17.28
N PHE A 43 2.95 12.13 16.11
CA PHE A 43 2.59 11.50 14.84
C PHE A 43 3.01 10.02 14.81
N ALA A 44 4.25 9.69 15.22
CA ALA A 44 4.72 8.32 15.26
C ALA A 44 3.89 7.44 16.20
N ALA A 45 3.47 7.97 17.36
CA ALA A 45 2.58 7.26 18.29
C ALA A 45 1.20 6.98 17.69
N LEU A 46 0.57 7.99 17.06
CA LEU A 46 -0.72 7.84 16.39
C LEU A 46 -0.62 6.87 15.19
N PHE A 47 0.47 6.93 14.44
CA PHE A 47 0.74 6.00 13.35
C PHE A 47 0.90 4.56 13.85
N ALA A 48 1.62 4.34 14.95
CA ALA A 48 1.75 3.02 15.56
C ALA A 48 0.40 2.46 16.01
N ILE A 49 -0.45 3.30 16.62
CA ILE A 49 -1.82 2.92 17.00
C ILE A 49 -2.65 2.55 15.75
N ALA A 50 -2.54 3.34 14.68
CA ALA A 50 -3.26 3.07 13.43
C ALA A 50 -2.84 1.74 12.77
N GLN A 51 -1.58 1.35 12.88
CA GLN A 51 -1.05 0.09 12.34
C GLN A 51 -1.34 -1.12 13.25
N ALA A 52 -1.43 -0.90 14.56
CA ALA A 52 -1.84 -1.93 15.52
C ALA A 52 -3.33 -2.25 15.43
N ALA A 53 -4.16 -1.26 15.09
CA ALA A 53 -5.59 -1.45 14.91
C ALA A 53 -5.86 -2.26 13.63
N PRO A 54 -6.66 -3.35 13.69
CA PRO A 54 -7.09 -4.04 12.49
C PRO A 54 -8.01 -3.12 11.69
N GLY A 55 -7.58 -2.70 10.51
CA GLY A 55 -8.37 -1.80 9.68
C GLY A 55 -7.63 -1.24 8.47
N PRO A 56 -8.26 -0.29 7.75
CA PRO A 56 -7.64 0.32 6.59
C PRO A 56 -6.44 1.20 6.98
N ASN A 57 -5.39 1.19 6.18
CA ASN A 57 -4.19 2.05 6.39
C ASN A 57 -4.52 3.55 6.53
N VAL A 58 -5.68 3.99 6.05
CA VAL A 58 -6.17 5.37 6.15
C VAL A 58 -6.57 5.78 7.58
N LEU A 59 -6.66 4.83 8.53
CA LEU A 59 -7.01 5.11 9.94
C LEU A 59 -6.12 6.18 10.58
N VAL A 60 -4.85 6.30 10.17
CA VAL A 60 -3.95 7.34 10.66
C VAL A 60 -4.51 8.75 10.42
N VAL A 61 -5.17 8.99 9.28
CA VAL A 61 -5.77 10.29 8.94
C VAL A 61 -6.97 10.61 9.85
N CYS A 62 -7.75 9.59 10.20
CA CYS A 62 -8.84 9.71 11.16
C CYS A 62 -8.31 10.12 12.55
N LEU A 63 -7.26 9.45 13.02
CA LEU A 63 -6.64 9.74 14.32
C LEU A 63 -5.98 11.13 14.35
N ILE A 64 -5.34 11.56 13.25
CA ILE A 64 -4.82 12.92 13.12
C ILE A 64 -5.96 13.95 13.20
N GLY A 65 -7.04 13.74 12.45
CA GLY A 65 -8.21 14.62 12.50
C GLY A 65 -8.83 14.67 13.90
N TRP A 66 -8.88 13.53 14.58
CA TRP A 66 -9.35 13.44 15.96
C TRP A 66 -8.46 14.20 16.94
N HIS A 67 -7.14 14.12 16.78
CA HIS A 67 -6.19 14.85 17.62
C HIS A 67 -6.32 16.38 17.43
N VAL A 68 -6.53 16.84 16.20
CA VAL A 68 -6.57 18.27 15.87
C VAL A 68 -7.86 18.97 16.28
N ALA A 69 -9.03 18.33 16.07
CA ALA A 69 -10.32 18.96 16.32
C ALA A 69 -11.38 18.01 16.91
N GLY A 70 -10.96 16.91 17.54
CA GLY A 70 -11.87 15.92 18.12
C GLY A 70 -12.70 15.18 17.05
N VAL A 71 -13.88 14.73 17.43
CA VAL A 71 -14.74 13.90 16.56
C VAL A 71 -15.08 14.60 15.23
N SER A 72 -15.28 15.93 15.25
CA SER A 72 -15.56 16.68 14.02
C SER A 72 -14.36 16.70 13.08
N GLY A 73 -13.14 16.83 13.60
CA GLY A 73 -11.91 16.71 12.82
C GLY A 73 -11.73 15.33 12.22
N ALA A 74 -12.04 14.27 12.97
CA ALA A 74 -11.97 12.89 12.49
C ALA A 74 -12.86 12.67 11.26
N VAL A 75 -14.13 13.11 11.34
CA VAL A 75 -15.11 12.98 10.25
C VAL A 75 -14.68 13.80 9.03
N VAL A 76 -14.28 15.05 9.24
CA VAL A 76 -13.90 15.96 8.15
C VAL A 76 -12.63 15.50 7.44
N SER A 77 -11.62 15.02 8.18
CA SER A 77 -10.41 14.46 7.58
C SER A 77 -10.68 13.20 6.77
N MET A 78 -11.59 12.33 7.25
CA MET A 78 -12.00 11.13 6.51
C MET A 78 -12.77 11.47 5.23
N LEU A 79 -13.67 12.45 5.28
CA LEU A 79 -14.37 12.94 4.09
C LEU A 79 -13.40 13.59 3.09
N GLY A 80 -12.40 14.34 3.57
CA GLY A 80 -11.36 14.92 2.73
C GLY A 80 -10.49 13.87 2.06
N ILE A 81 -10.02 12.86 2.80
CA ILE A 81 -9.11 11.85 2.24
C ILE A 81 -9.82 10.82 1.35
N CYS A 82 -11.08 10.48 1.63
CA CYS A 82 -11.82 9.47 0.85
C CYS A 82 -12.71 10.08 -0.23
N GLY A 83 -13.27 11.28 -0.02
CA GLY A 83 -14.27 11.89 -0.89
C GLY A 83 -13.80 12.07 -2.34
N PRO A 84 -12.77 12.89 -2.61
CA PRO A 84 -12.37 13.22 -3.97
C PRO A 84 -11.81 12.02 -4.73
N SER A 85 -11.02 11.16 -4.10
CA SER A 85 -10.55 9.91 -4.73
C SER A 85 -11.69 8.96 -5.05
N SER A 86 -12.67 8.77 -4.15
CA SER A 86 -13.84 7.91 -4.41
C SER A 86 -14.70 8.44 -5.56
N ILE A 87 -14.92 9.75 -5.61
CA ILE A 87 -15.67 10.39 -6.71
C ILE A 87 -14.91 10.21 -8.03
N LEU A 88 -13.61 10.47 -8.05
CA LEU A 88 -12.76 10.30 -9.23
C LEU A 88 -12.77 8.84 -9.70
N SER A 89 -12.56 7.89 -8.79
CA SER A 89 -12.63 6.46 -9.07
C SER A 89 -14.00 6.04 -9.59
N PHE A 90 -15.09 6.58 -9.05
CA PHE A 90 -16.45 6.30 -9.54
C PHE A 90 -16.65 6.76 -10.99
N TYR A 91 -16.25 7.99 -11.33
CA TYR A 91 -16.35 8.51 -12.70
C TYR A 91 -15.45 7.75 -13.67
N VAL A 92 -14.21 7.47 -13.29
CA VAL A 92 -13.26 6.69 -14.10
C VAL A 92 -13.77 5.28 -14.32
N ALA A 93 -14.27 4.61 -13.28
CA ALA A 93 -14.83 3.27 -13.39
C ALA A 93 -16.08 3.25 -14.28
N ARG A 94 -16.97 4.24 -14.15
CA ARG A 94 -18.17 4.37 -15.00
C ARG A 94 -17.78 4.59 -16.46
N TRP A 95 -16.80 5.45 -16.73
CA TRP A 95 -16.27 5.67 -18.07
C TRP A 95 -15.65 4.39 -18.63
N TRP A 96 -14.82 3.71 -17.84
CA TRP A 96 -14.20 2.44 -18.21
C TRP A 96 -15.22 1.35 -18.55
N GLN A 97 -16.30 1.24 -17.77
CA GLN A 97 -17.37 0.28 -18.06
C GLN A 97 -18.13 0.63 -19.33
N ARG A 98 -18.37 1.92 -19.61
CA ARG A 98 -19.07 2.37 -20.83
C ARG A 98 -18.28 2.06 -22.10
N TYR A 99 -16.95 2.14 -22.05
CA TYR A 99 -16.06 1.88 -23.20
C TYR A 99 -15.37 0.51 -23.13
N ARG A 100 -15.88 -0.42 -22.32
CA ARG A 100 -15.23 -1.71 -22.06
C ARG A 100 -15.03 -2.57 -23.31
N GLN A 101 -15.82 -2.35 -24.36
CA GLN A 101 -15.70 -3.03 -25.66
C GLN A 101 -14.85 -2.27 -26.68
N ALA A 102 -14.31 -1.09 -26.35
CA ALA A 102 -13.41 -0.37 -27.22
C ALA A 102 -12.11 -1.19 -27.43
N PRO A 103 -11.55 -1.19 -28.65
CA PRO A 103 -10.36 -1.98 -28.96
C PRO A 103 -9.16 -1.59 -28.07
N LEU A 104 -9.07 -0.33 -27.66
CA LEU A 104 -8.03 0.16 -26.75
C LEU A 104 -8.14 -0.44 -25.34
N THR A 105 -9.34 -0.53 -24.76
CA THR A 105 -9.57 -1.09 -23.41
C THR A 105 -9.28 -2.59 -23.36
N LEU A 106 -9.65 -3.30 -24.43
CA LEU A 106 -9.31 -4.72 -24.62
C LEU A 106 -7.81 -4.95 -24.81
N ALA A 107 -7.13 -4.09 -25.58
CA ALA A 107 -5.68 -4.16 -25.76
C ALA A 107 -4.94 -3.94 -24.42
N ILE A 108 -5.36 -2.95 -23.63
CA ILE A 108 -4.78 -2.68 -22.31
C ILE A 108 -5.01 -3.86 -21.35
N GLN A 109 -6.22 -4.42 -21.30
CA GLN A 109 -6.50 -5.59 -20.45
C GLN A 109 -5.65 -6.80 -20.84
N ARG A 110 -5.51 -7.07 -22.14
CA ARG A 110 -4.67 -8.17 -22.62
C ARG A 110 -3.18 -7.94 -22.39
N GLY A 111 -2.73 -6.69 -22.40
CA GLY A 111 -1.34 -6.32 -22.09
C GLY A 111 -1.01 -6.33 -20.59
N LEU A 112 -1.97 -6.00 -19.72
CA LEU A 112 -1.78 -5.97 -18.27
C LEU A 112 -1.45 -7.35 -17.69
N ALA A 113 -2.10 -8.42 -18.15
CA ALA A 113 -1.84 -9.76 -17.66
C ALA A 113 -0.37 -10.20 -17.80
N PRO A 114 0.25 -10.21 -19.00
CA PRO A 114 1.68 -10.55 -19.12
C PRO A 114 2.60 -9.51 -18.47
N LEU A 115 2.21 -8.23 -18.43
CA LEU A 115 3.01 -7.18 -17.78
C LEU A 115 3.10 -7.37 -16.26
N THR A 116 1.98 -7.71 -15.60
CA THR A 116 1.98 -8.01 -14.16
C THR A 116 2.79 -9.26 -13.85
N ILE A 117 2.68 -10.32 -14.66
CA ILE A 117 3.50 -11.54 -14.53
C ILE A 117 4.98 -11.20 -14.66
N GLY A 118 5.35 -10.42 -15.68
CA GLY A 118 6.74 -9.98 -15.91
C GLY A 118 7.28 -9.12 -14.77
N LEU A 119 6.48 -8.20 -14.24
CA LEU A 119 6.88 -7.34 -13.12
C LEU A 119 7.08 -8.14 -11.84
N VAL A 120 6.16 -9.06 -11.52
CA VAL A 120 6.29 -9.96 -10.36
C VAL A 120 7.53 -10.84 -10.50
N ALA A 121 7.78 -11.41 -11.69
CA ALA A 121 8.98 -12.20 -11.96
C ALA A 121 10.26 -11.36 -11.81
N ALA A 122 10.28 -10.12 -12.33
CA ALA A 122 11.41 -9.22 -12.19
C ALA A 122 11.67 -8.84 -10.72
N SER A 123 10.61 -8.54 -9.95
CA SER A 123 10.73 -8.28 -8.51
C SER A 123 11.26 -9.49 -7.75
N ALA A 124 10.80 -10.70 -8.10
CA ALA A 124 11.31 -11.94 -7.50
C ALA A 124 12.81 -12.14 -7.80
N LEU A 125 13.24 -11.88 -9.04
CA LEU A 125 14.65 -11.97 -9.44
C LEU A 125 15.55 -10.91 -8.76
N LEU A 126 15.04 -9.69 -8.58
CA LEU A 126 15.76 -8.64 -7.88
C LEU A 126 15.92 -8.98 -6.40
N LEU A 127 14.85 -9.45 -5.77
CA LEU A 127 14.85 -9.82 -4.36
C LEU A 127 15.74 -11.06 -4.10
N SER A 128 15.72 -12.04 -5.02
CA SER A 128 16.59 -13.23 -4.91
C SER A 128 18.06 -12.87 -5.08
N GLN A 129 18.42 -11.96 -5.98
CA GLN A 129 19.79 -11.46 -6.14
C GLN A 129 20.27 -10.68 -4.91
N ALA A 130 19.40 -9.86 -4.33
CA ALA A 130 19.73 -9.10 -3.13
C ALA A 130 19.92 -9.99 -1.89
N ALA A 131 19.22 -11.13 -1.81
CA ALA A 131 19.29 -12.06 -0.69
C ALA A 131 20.40 -13.12 -0.83
N ASN A 132 20.74 -13.56 -2.05
CA ASN A 132 21.56 -14.75 -2.28
C ASN A 132 22.93 -14.44 -2.90
N ALA A 133 24.00 -14.54 -2.10
CA ALA A 133 25.39 -14.49 -2.58
C ALA A 133 25.96 -15.87 -2.99
N SER A 134 25.30 -16.99 -2.63
CA SER A 134 25.82 -18.36 -2.80
C SER A 134 25.04 -19.18 -3.84
N VAL A 135 25.74 -20.08 -4.55
CA VAL A 135 25.18 -20.97 -5.58
C VAL A 135 24.10 -21.92 -5.01
N GLY A 136 24.25 -22.33 -3.74
CA GLY A 136 23.27 -23.18 -3.04
C GLY A 136 21.92 -22.49 -2.83
N ALA A 137 21.91 -21.18 -2.59
CA ALA A 137 20.68 -20.43 -2.36
C ALA A 137 19.89 -20.19 -3.67
N TRP A 138 20.57 -20.11 -4.81
CA TRP A 138 19.91 -20.12 -6.14
C TRP A 138 19.24 -21.46 -6.44
N LEU A 139 19.89 -22.58 -6.11
CA LEU A 139 19.30 -23.92 -6.24
C LEU A 139 18.09 -24.10 -5.34
N LEU A 140 18.15 -23.61 -4.09
CA LEU A 140 17.01 -23.62 -3.17
C LEU A 140 15.86 -22.75 -3.69
N CYS A 141 16.15 -21.54 -4.18
CA CYS A 141 15.14 -20.65 -4.74
C CYS A 141 14.44 -21.28 -5.96
N GLY A 142 15.20 -21.95 -6.84
CA GLY A 142 14.66 -22.71 -7.96
C GLY A 142 13.80 -23.90 -7.52
N ALA A 143 14.25 -24.65 -6.50
CA ALA A 143 13.50 -25.77 -5.94
C ALA A 143 12.18 -25.33 -5.29
N VAL A 144 12.19 -24.23 -4.53
CA VAL A 144 10.99 -23.65 -3.90
C VAL A 144 10.03 -23.08 -4.96
N ALA A 145 10.55 -22.40 -5.99
CA ALA A 145 9.72 -21.93 -7.11
C ALA A 145 9.06 -23.09 -7.86
N LEU A 146 9.80 -24.17 -8.12
CA LEU A 146 9.26 -25.37 -8.76
C LEU A 146 8.23 -26.09 -7.87
N ALA A 147 8.48 -26.17 -6.57
CA ALA A 147 7.55 -26.74 -5.59
C ALA A 147 6.26 -25.90 -5.49
N ALA A 148 6.36 -24.57 -5.42
CA ALA A 148 5.22 -23.67 -5.42
C ALA A 148 4.41 -23.72 -6.73
N TRP A 149 5.09 -23.94 -7.87
CA TRP A 149 4.41 -24.11 -9.16
C TRP A 149 3.70 -25.45 -9.29
N ARG A 150 4.22 -26.50 -8.66
CA ARG A 150 3.64 -27.86 -8.68
C ARG A 150 2.63 -28.15 -7.57
N THR A 151 2.67 -27.42 -6.46
CA THR A 151 1.83 -27.69 -5.30
C THR A 151 0.97 -26.49 -4.95
N ALA A 152 -0.34 -26.71 -4.79
CA ALA A 152 -1.28 -25.72 -4.24
C ALA A 152 -1.11 -25.58 -2.71
N LEU A 153 0.12 -25.71 -2.19
CA LEU A 153 0.39 -25.61 -0.77
C LEU A 153 0.29 -24.15 -0.34
N ASN A 154 -0.32 -23.94 0.84
CA ASN A 154 -0.48 -22.62 1.41
C ASN A 154 0.91 -21.97 1.57
N PRO A 155 1.18 -20.78 0.97
CA PRO A 155 2.50 -20.12 0.98
C PRO A 155 3.12 -19.96 2.37
N LEU A 156 2.27 -19.95 3.41
CA LEU A 156 2.67 -19.93 4.81
C LEU A 156 3.57 -21.10 5.21
N TRP A 157 3.37 -22.31 4.70
CA TRP A 157 4.22 -23.47 5.03
C TRP A 157 5.60 -23.37 4.39
N LEU A 158 5.68 -22.82 3.18
CA LEU A 158 6.95 -22.59 2.49
C LEU A 158 7.76 -21.47 3.18
N LEU A 159 7.08 -20.42 3.65
CA LEU A 159 7.69 -19.35 4.46
C LEU A 159 8.22 -19.89 5.79
N LEU A 160 7.45 -20.75 6.47
CA LEU A 160 7.85 -21.32 7.76
C LEU A 160 9.04 -22.27 7.61
N ALA A 161 9.07 -23.09 6.56
CA ALA A 161 10.20 -23.94 6.23
C ALA A 161 11.46 -23.11 5.86
N GLY A 162 11.31 -22.04 5.09
CA GLY A 162 12.40 -21.13 4.76
C GLY A 162 12.95 -20.40 5.98
N ALA A 163 12.08 -19.92 6.87
CA ALA A 163 12.46 -19.28 8.12
C ALA A 163 13.19 -20.23 9.08
N LEU A 164 12.75 -21.49 9.17
CA LEU A 164 13.42 -22.52 9.98
C LEU A 164 14.80 -22.88 9.40
N LEU A 165 14.92 -23.04 8.08
CA LEU A 165 16.21 -23.34 7.44
C LEU A 165 17.21 -22.19 7.55
N GLY A 166 16.75 -20.94 7.41
CA GLY A 166 17.58 -19.75 7.64
C GLY A 166 17.94 -19.55 9.12
N GLY A 167 17.00 -19.77 10.05
CA GLY A 167 17.26 -19.69 11.49
C GLY A 167 18.23 -20.76 12.01
N LEU A 168 18.33 -21.90 11.32
CA LEU A 168 19.29 -22.97 11.61
C LEU A 168 20.69 -22.73 10.99
N GLY A 169 20.88 -21.61 10.26
CA GLY A 169 22.18 -21.23 9.68
C GLY A 169 22.64 -22.11 8.50
N LEU A 170 21.71 -22.84 7.87
CA LEU A 170 21.97 -23.66 6.68
C LEU A 170 21.88 -22.84 5.36
N LEU A 171 21.58 -21.54 5.47
CA LEU A 171 21.51 -20.51 4.42
C LEU A 171 22.16 -19.23 4.93
#